data_AF-A0A7Y0DYP9-F1
#
_entry.id   AF-A0A7Y0DYP9-F1
#
_cell.length_a   1.000
_cell.length_b   1.000
_cell.length_c   1.000
_cell.angle_alpha   90.00
_cell.angle_beta   90.00
_cell.angle_gamma   90.00
#
_symmetry.space_group_name_H-M   'P 1'
#
loop_
_entity.id
_entity.type
_entity.pdbx_description
1 polymer ?
#
loop_
_entity_poly.entity_id
_entity_poly.type
_entity_poly.pdbx_seq_one_letter_code
_entity_poly.pdbx_strand_id
1 'polypeptide(L)'
;MKPLLTAATVALGLAAAPMAFASGETNPDRQAYESQVHQMIEAKQAEMNDGDLSDDAKAAWAEVQESWTEMTEAADENWEAAKQAFQENWQDFEQEWKEMTDGSS
;
A
#
# COMPACT_ATOMS: atom_id res chain seq x y z
N MET A 1 -34.00 -11.55 23.09
CA MET A 1 -34.13 -10.84 21.78
C MET A 1 -32.71 -10.55 21.30
N LYS A 2 -32.40 -10.85 20.03
CA LYS A 2 -31.04 -10.81 19.47
C LYS A 2 -30.56 -9.36 19.26
N PRO A 3 -29.27 -9.04 19.47
CA PRO A 3 -28.73 -7.74 19.09
C PRO A 3 -28.58 -7.65 17.56
N LEU A 4 -29.15 -6.60 16.98
CA LEU A 4 -28.92 -6.17 15.60
C LEU A 4 -27.52 -5.55 15.52
N LEU A 5 -26.56 -6.32 15.01
CA LEU A 5 -25.31 -5.76 14.50
C LEU A 5 -25.65 -5.00 13.21
N THR A 6 -25.72 -3.68 13.32
CA THR A 6 -25.74 -2.79 12.16
C THR A 6 -24.33 -2.82 11.57
N ALA A 7 -24.18 -3.51 10.44
CA ALA A 7 -22.98 -3.45 9.63
C ALA A 7 -22.84 -2.02 9.12
N ALA A 8 -21.88 -1.27 9.64
CA ALA A 8 -21.39 -0.07 9.01
C ALA A 8 -20.56 -0.53 7.80
N THR A 9 -21.17 -0.50 6.62
CA THR A 9 -20.46 -0.60 5.36
C THR A 9 -19.50 0.58 5.29
N VAL A 10 -18.23 0.34 5.59
CA VAL A 10 -17.15 1.27 5.34
C VAL A 10 -16.87 1.20 3.83
N ALA A 11 -17.70 1.88 3.05
CA ALA A 11 -17.39 2.16 1.66
C ALA A 11 -16.35 3.28 1.65
N LEU A 12 -15.07 2.93 1.86
CA LEU A 12 -13.96 3.82 1.54
C LEU A 12 -13.80 3.81 0.02
N GLY A 13 -14.51 4.71 -0.66
CA GLY A 13 -14.15 5.11 -2.01
C GLY A 13 -12.81 5.82 -1.96
N LEU A 14 -11.72 5.06 -2.12
CA LEU A 14 -10.38 5.59 -2.30
C LEU A 14 -10.25 6.03 -3.76
N ALA A 15 -10.73 7.24 -4.05
CA ALA A 15 -10.28 7.96 -5.22
C ALA A 15 -8.76 8.11 -5.10
N ALA A 16 -8.02 7.61 -6.10
CA ALA A 16 -6.58 7.71 -6.23
C ALA A 16 -6.11 9.16 -5.99
N ALA A 17 -5.73 9.46 -4.76
CA ALA A 17 -5.07 10.70 -4.42
C ALA A 17 -3.56 10.46 -4.60
N PRO A 18 -2.84 11.34 -5.31
CA PRO A 18 -1.39 11.23 -5.38
C PRO A 18 -0.83 11.35 -3.96
N MET A 19 -0.15 10.31 -3.49
CA MET A 19 0.52 10.32 -2.20
C MET A 19 1.61 11.40 -2.24
N ALA A 20 1.34 12.55 -1.63
CA ALA A 20 2.34 13.57 -1.42
C ALA A 20 3.21 13.12 -0.23
N PHE A 21 4.33 12.45 -0.53
CA PHE A 21 5.34 12.07 0.45
C PHE A 21 6.05 13.33 0.97
N ALA A 22 5.56 13.88 2.09
CA ALA A 22 6.17 15.03 2.73
C ALA A 22 7.55 14.67 3.28
N SER A 23 8.60 15.32 2.77
CA SER A 23 9.96 15.23 3.29
C SER A 23 10.14 16.21 4.44
N GLY A 24 10.48 15.74 5.65
CA GLY A 24 10.99 16.60 6.72
C GLY A 24 10.81 16.10 8.16
N GLU A 25 11.94 15.76 8.79
CA GLU A 25 12.25 15.90 10.25
C GLU A 25 11.72 14.85 11.26
N THR A 26 12.60 13.89 11.58
CA THR A 26 12.81 13.15 12.85
C THR A 26 11.61 12.53 13.61
N ASN A 27 11.35 11.22 13.36
CA ASN A 27 10.97 10.14 14.29
C ASN A 27 9.89 10.38 15.41
N PRO A 28 8.72 10.94 15.06
CA PRO A 28 7.42 10.23 15.13
C PRO A 28 6.83 9.97 13.73
N ASP A 29 7.61 10.33 12.70
CA ASP A 29 7.32 10.14 11.28
C ASP A 29 7.32 8.66 10.91
N ARG A 30 8.16 7.80 11.51
CA ARG A 30 8.19 6.36 11.20
C ARG A 30 6.86 5.69 11.46
N GLN A 31 6.31 5.84 12.66
CA GLN A 31 5.06 5.16 13.02
C GLN A 31 3.86 5.74 12.27
N ALA A 32 3.85 7.05 12.02
CA ALA A 32 2.83 7.71 11.21
C ALA A 32 2.91 7.28 9.73
N TYR A 33 4.12 7.20 9.18
CA TYR A 33 4.40 6.70 7.85
C TYR A 33 4.02 5.23 7.72
N GLU A 34 4.42 4.41 8.68
CA GLU A 34 4.07 2.99 8.72
C GLU A 34 2.55 2.81 8.76
N SER A 35 1.84 3.58 9.58
CA SER A 35 0.37 3.52 9.64
C SER A 35 -0.29 4.00 8.33
N GLN A 36 0.27 5.02 7.68
CA GLN A 36 -0.21 5.49 6.38
C GLN A 36 0.00 4.42 5.30
N VAL A 37 1.23 3.90 5.17
CA VAL A 37 1.56 2.84 4.20
C VAL A 37 0.77 1.57 4.48
N HIS A 38 0.61 1.18 5.73
CA HIS A 38 -0.20 0.02 6.10
C HIS A 38 -1.64 0.15 5.60
N GLN A 39 -2.29 1.32 5.80
CA GLN A 39 -3.64 1.57 5.29
C GLN A 39 -3.71 1.51 3.76
N MET A 40 -2.67 2.02 3.08
CA MET A 40 -2.60 1.99 1.61
C MET A 40 -2.40 0.56 1.10
N ILE A 41 -1.57 -0.23 1.77
CA ILE A 41 -1.37 -1.64 1.46
C ILE A 41 -2.65 -2.44 1.69
N GLU A 42 -3.32 -2.27 2.82
CA GLU A 42 -4.60 -2.95 3.11
C GLU A 42 -5.68 -2.58 2.09
N ALA A 43 -5.77 -1.31 1.71
CA ALA A 43 -6.69 -0.86 0.68
C ALA A 43 -6.40 -1.50 -0.68
N LYS A 44 -5.14 -1.48 -1.13
CA LYS A 44 -4.75 -2.13 -2.38
C LYS A 44 -4.96 -3.63 -2.32
N GLN A 45 -4.67 -4.28 -1.19
CA GLN A 45 -4.94 -5.69 -0.98
C GLN A 45 -6.43 -6.00 -1.11
N ALA A 46 -7.31 -5.14 -0.62
CA ALA A 46 -8.75 -5.30 -0.78
C ALA A 46 -9.17 -5.15 -2.26
N GLU A 47 -8.62 -4.18 -3.00
CA GLU A 47 -8.84 -4.06 -4.45
C GLU A 47 -8.35 -5.31 -5.19
N MET A 48 -7.23 -5.90 -4.75
CA MET A 48 -6.67 -7.11 -5.34
C MET A 48 -7.49 -8.36 -5.06
N ASN A 49 -8.11 -8.43 -3.90
CA ASN A 49 -8.89 -9.59 -3.46
C ASN A 49 -10.33 -9.58 -4.01
N ASP A 50 -10.81 -8.42 -4.48
CA ASP A 50 -12.13 -8.27 -5.11
C ASP A 50 -12.14 -8.67 -6.60
N GLY A 51 -10.97 -8.65 -7.27
CA GLY A 51 -10.83 -8.93 -8.70
C GLY A 51 -10.21 -10.29 -9.06
N ASP A 52 -10.51 -10.77 -10.27
CA ASP A 52 -9.74 -11.85 -10.90
C ASP A 52 -8.44 -11.23 -11.46
N LEU A 53 -7.40 -11.22 -10.64
CA LEU A 53 -6.09 -10.70 -11.04
C LEU A 53 -5.24 -11.76 -11.74
N SER A 54 -4.56 -11.33 -12.81
CA SER A 54 -3.49 -12.09 -13.47
C SER A 54 -2.39 -12.50 -12.48
N ASP A 55 -1.73 -13.61 -12.74
CA ASP A 55 -0.59 -14.06 -11.95
C ASP A 55 0.53 -13.01 -11.87
N ASP A 56 0.75 -12.24 -12.94
CA ASP A 56 1.71 -11.12 -12.97
C ASP A 56 1.36 -10.02 -11.96
N ALA A 57 0.08 -9.63 -11.86
CA ALA A 57 -0.36 -8.61 -10.91
C ALA A 57 -0.23 -9.09 -9.44
N LYS A 58 -0.44 -10.39 -9.20
CA LYS A 58 -0.22 -11.00 -7.88
C LYS A 58 1.27 -11.08 -7.53
N ALA A 59 2.14 -11.32 -8.52
CA ALA A 59 3.58 -11.36 -8.32
C ALA A 59 4.12 -9.96 -7.97
N ALA A 60 3.77 -8.94 -8.76
CA ALA A 60 4.16 -7.56 -8.48
C ALA A 60 3.64 -7.08 -7.10
N TRP A 61 2.43 -7.50 -6.72
CA TRP A 61 1.91 -7.24 -5.37
C TRP A 61 2.73 -7.91 -4.27
N ALA A 62 3.14 -9.16 -4.46
CA ALA A 62 3.95 -9.87 -3.50
C ALA A 62 5.30 -9.17 -3.28
N GLU A 63 5.91 -8.62 -4.33
CA GLU A 63 7.14 -7.82 -4.24
C GLU A 63 6.95 -6.54 -3.40
N VAL A 64 5.80 -5.87 -3.55
CA VAL A 64 5.44 -4.72 -2.68
C VAL A 64 5.31 -5.13 -1.22
N GLN A 65 4.68 -6.27 -0.94
CA GLN A 65 4.53 -6.77 0.44
C GLN A 65 5.88 -7.17 1.06
N GLU A 66 6.78 -7.74 0.27
CA GLU A 66 8.13 -8.09 0.69
C GLU A 66 8.93 -6.82 1.02
N SER A 67 8.97 -5.84 0.11
CA SER A 67 9.67 -4.57 0.31
C SER A 67 9.12 -3.78 1.51
N TRP A 68 7.81 -3.80 1.73
CA TRP A 68 7.19 -3.23 2.93
C TRP A 68 7.69 -3.92 4.21
N THR A 69 7.75 -5.25 4.20
CA THR A 69 8.23 -6.04 5.34
C THR A 69 9.69 -5.69 5.65
N GLU A 70 10.56 -5.72 4.64
CA GLU A 70 11.98 -5.34 4.76
C GLU A 70 12.14 -3.93 5.34
N MET A 71 11.32 -2.99 4.90
CA MET A 71 11.32 -1.64 5.44
C MET A 71 10.91 -1.62 6.91
N THR A 72 9.81 -2.27 7.29
CA THR A 72 9.37 -2.31 8.71
C THR A 72 10.37 -3.01 9.63
N GLU A 73 11.14 -3.97 9.10
CA GLU A 73 12.21 -4.66 9.84
C GLU A 73 13.54 -3.88 9.85
N ALA A 74 13.66 -2.82 9.05
CA ALA A 74 14.87 -2.02 8.99
C ALA A 74 15.17 -1.34 10.34
N ALA A 75 16.43 -1.41 10.75
CA ALA A 75 16.96 -0.65 11.88
C ALA A 75 16.86 0.86 11.60
N ASP A 76 16.71 1.69 12.64
CA ASP A 76 16.59 3.15 12.50
C ASP A 76 17.71 3.78 11.65
N GLU A 77 18.93 3.26 11.72
CA GLU A 77 20.08 3.74 10.92
C GLU A 77 19.94 3.48 9.41
N ASN A 78 19.16 2.46 9.02
CA ASN A 78 18.89 2.08 7.63
C ASN A 78 17.46 2.41 7.19
N TRP A 79 16.65 2.99 8.08
CA TRP A 79 15.23 3.25 7.85
C TRP A 79 14.98 4.18 6.67
N GLU A 80 15.75 5.26 6.52
CA GLU A 80 15.57 6.17 5.38
C GLU A 80 15.89 5.52 4.04
N ALA A 81 16.93 4.67 3.98
CA ALA A 81 17.27 3.92 2.78
C ALA A 81 16.18 2.89 2.44
N ALA A 82 15.67 2.18 3.44
CA ALA A 82 14.59 1.21 3.25
C ALA A 82 13.27 1.90 2.85
N LYS A 83 12.98 3.08 3.42
CA LYS A 83 11.86 3.93 3.05
C LYS A 83 11.93 4.35 1.59
N GLN A 84 13.10 4.77 1.13
CA GLN A 84 13.31 5.15 -0.26
C GLN A 84 13.13 3.94 -1.20
N ALA A 85 13.73 2.79 -0.86
CA ALA A 85 13.59 1.56 -1.64
C ALA A 85 12.13 1.12 -1.77
N PHE A 86 11.37 1.15 -0.67
CA PHE A 86 9.93 0.87 -0.70
C PHE A 86 9.17 1.86 -1.57
N GLN A 87 9.49 3.16 -1.52
CA GLN A 87 8.83 4.17 -2.35
C GLN A 87 9.07 3.94 -3.84
N GLU A 88 10.31 3.61 -4.22
CA GLU A 88 10.65 3.29 -5.60
C GLU A 88 9.89 2.04 -6.06
N ASN A 89 9.87 0.99 -5.25
CA ASN A 89 9.14 -0.25 -5.54
C ASN A 89 7.62 -0.05 -5.64
N TRP A 90 7.05 0.78 -4.76
CA TRP A 90 5.63 1.12 -4.79
C TRP A 90 5.25 1.90 -6.06
N GLN A 91 6.08 2.86 -6.49
CA GLN A 91 5.83 3.61 -7.72
C GLN A 91 5.90 2.73 -8.96
N ASP A 92 6.86 1.80 -9.01
CA ASP A 92 7.00 0.83 -10.09
C ASP A 92 5.74 -0.05 -10.17
N PHE A 93 5.31 -0.59 -9.03
CA PHE A 93 4.07 -1.34 -8.93
C PHE A 93 2.84 -0.54 -9.39
N GLU A 94 2.68 0.73 -8.97
CA GLU A 94 1.54 1.55 -9.41
C GLU A 94 1.55 1.79 -10.93
N GLN A 95 2.75 1.92 -11.52
CA GLN A 95 2.92 2.07 -12.96
C GLN A 95 2.54 0.77 -13.68
N GLU A 96 3.10 -0.36 -13.30
CA GLU A 96 2.78 -1.66 -13.89
C GLU A 96 1.31 -2.03 -13.69
N TRP A 97 0.76 -1.79 -12.50
CA TRP A 97 -0.65 -1.99 -12.19
C TRP A 97 -1.54 -1.16 -13.11
N LYS A 98 -1.19 0.10 -13.34
CA LYS A 98 -1.89 0.94 -14.30
C LYS A 98 -1.80 0.35 -15.70
N GLU A 99 -0.65 -0.09 -16.17
CA GLU A 99 -0.56 -0.72 -17.50
C GLU A 99 -1.41 -1.99 -17.61
N MET A 100 -1.43 -2.82 -16.57
CA MET A 100 -2.24 -4.04 -16.50
C MET A 100 -3.74 -3.77 -16.45
N THR A 101 -4.18 -2.71 -15.76
CA THR A 101 -5.61 -2.39 -15.57
C THR A 101 -6.17 -1.44 -16.64
N ASP A 102 -5.37 -0.49 -17.14
CA ASP A 102 -5.72 0.51 -18.17
C ASP A 102 -5.58 -0.09 -19.59
N GLY A 103 -4.79 -1.17 -19.76
CA GLY A 103 -4.74 -1.99 -20.98
C GLY A 103 -6.07 -2.69 -21.34
N SER A 104 -7.10 -2.56 -20.50
CA SER A 104 -8.50 -2.83 -20.82
C SER A 104 -9.19 -1.55 -21.33
N SER A 105 -8.88 -1.10 -22.54
CA SER A 105 -9.69 -0.11 -23.29
C SER A 105 -9.85 -0.49 -24.75
#